data_AF-A0A3B8WFG8-F1
#
_entry.id   AF-A0A3B8WFG8-F1
#
_cell.length_a   1.000
_cell.length_b   1.000
_cell.length_c   1.000
_cell.angle_alpha   90.00
_cell.angle_beta   90.00
_cell.angle_gamma   90.00
#
_symmetry.space_group_name_H-M   'P 1'
#
loop_
_entity.id
_entity.type
_entity.pdbx_description
1 polymer ?
#
loop_
_entity_poly.entity_id
_entity_poly.type
_entity_poly.pdbx_seq_one_letter_code
_entity_poly.pdbx_strand_id
1 'polypeptide(L)'
;GRGAANRVLDAASRDPDVVIISADIAPQGSAIGELKLGLSLEGINRDLTQLEAEFGATIAGSIDALRETLGTETEQVNQRLQQQLAAMDTETRTSMNNTVQALNDEAESLSTKLSLLAVVSVVTLVVLVALVLGGGVLPRVYRLSQAIWGIADGEADLTRRVSLKGNDELTEMGHGVNRFIARIQELVSDVKASAESAAGQAQAQRDISRRAVAAVNRQEQ
;
A
#
# COMPACT_ATOMS: atom_id res chain seq x y z
N GLY A 1 -22.73 -116.72 13.72
CA GLY A 1 -22.04 -115.47 13.37
C GLY A 1 -21.87 -114.46 14.51
N ARG A 2 -22.70 -114.47 15.57
CA ARG A 2 -22.74 -113.40 16.59
C ARG A 2 -21.51 -113.29 17.51
N GLY A 3 -20.78 -114.37 17.76
CA GLY A 3 -19.65 -114.37 18.69
C GLY A 3 -18.36 -113.70 18.18
N ALA A 4 -18.16 -113.59 16.87
CA ALA A 4 -16.96 -112.93 16.33
C ALA A 4 -17.07 -111.40 16.43
N ALA A 5 -18.22 -110.83 16.08
CA ALA A 5 -18.48 -109.39 16.18
C ALA A 5 -18.44 -108.90 17.64
N ASN A 6 -19.03 -109.65 18.58
CA ASN A 6 -18.96 -109.29 20.01
C ASN A 6 -17.53 -109.31 20.56
N ARG A 7 -16.65 -110.21 20.08
CA ARG A 7 -15.25 -110.23 20.51
C ARG A 7 -14.46 -109.02 19.98
N VAL A 8 -14.74 -108.57 18.76
CA VAL A 8 -14.11 -107.37 18.19
C VAL A 8 -14.61 -106.11 18.89
N LEU A 9 -15.91 -106.04 19.21
CA LEU A 9 -16.49 -104.94 19.97
C LEU A 9 -15.95 -104.88 21.41
N ASP A 10 -15.83 -106.03 22.09
CA ASP A 10 -15.25 -106.11 23.45
C ASP A 10 -13.74 -105.82 23.44
N ALA A 11 -13.01 -106.20 22.38
CA ALA A 11 -11.62 -105.81 22.20
C ALA A 11 -11.48 -104.30 21.96
N ALA A 12 -12.34 -103.69 21.14
CA ALA A 12 -12.36 -102.26 20.89
C ALA A 12 -12.84 -101.45 22.12
N SER A 13 -13.73 -102.00 22.95
CA SER A 13 -14.13 -101.39 24.24
C SER A 13 -13.00 -101.40 25.28
N ARG A 14 -11.97 -102.22 25.09
CA ARG A 14 -10.80 -102.33 25.96
C ARG A 14 -9.57 -101.63 25.38
N ASP A 15 -9.66 -101.11 24.16
CA ASP A 15 -8.61 -100.34 23.51
C ASP A 15 -8.71 -98.87 23.98
N PRO A 16 -7.68 -98.32 24.65
CA PRO A 16 -7.70 -96.94 25.13
C PRO A 16 -7.80 -95.90 24.01
N ASP A 17 -7.49 -96.28 22.76
CA ASP A 17 -7.48 -95.38 21.61
C ASP A 17 -8.78 -95.44 20.79
N VAL A 18 -9.82 -96.14 21.27
CA VAL A 18 -11.13 -96.23 20.61
C VAL A 18 -12.26 -95.85 21.56
N VAL A 19 -13.00 -94.78 21.22
CA VAL A 19 -14.23 -94.40 21.92
C VAL A 19 -15.42 -95.00 21.19
N ILE A 20 -16.24 -95.77 21.90
CA ILE A 20 -17.46 -96.35 21.35
C ILE A 20 -18.66 -95.56 21.84
N ILE A 21 -19.38 -94.96 20.90
CA ILE A 21 -20.64 -94.28 21.15
C ILE A 21 -21.77 -95.25 20.81
N SER A 22 -22.66 -95.47 21.78
CA SER A 22 -23.84 -96.32 21.62
C SER A 22 -25.11 -95.48 21.55
N ALA A 23 -26.04 -95.84 20.66
CA ALA A 23 -27.37 -95.26 20.60
C ALA A 23 -28.44 -96.35 20.41
N ASP A 24 -29.51 -96.28 21.20
CA ASP A 24 -30.62 -97.21 21.11
C ASP A 24 -31.46 -96.95 19.85
N ILE A 25 -31.76 -98.00 19.08
CA ILE A 25 -32.66 -97.93 17.93
C ILE A 25 -34.05 -98.37 18.38
N ALA A 26 -34.91 -97.40 18.70
CA ALA A 26 -36.27 -97.63 19.21
C ALA A 26 -37.35 -96.82 18.46
N PRO A 27 -37.66 -97.15 17.17
CA PRO A 27 -38.52 -96.33 16.32
C PRO A 27 -40.01 -96.26 16.74
N GLN A 28 -40.47 -97.09 17.68
CA GLN A 28 -41.86 -97.08 18.21
C GLN A 28 -41.89 -97.24 19.74
N GLY A 29 -40.86 -96.77 20.45
CA GLY A 29 -40.78 -96.83 21.92
C GLY A 29 -40.35 -98.19 22.50
N SER A 30 -40.08 -99.18 21.66
CA SER A 30 -39.48 -100.47 22.05
C SER A 30 -38.13 -100.63 21.35
N ALA A 31 -37.06 -100.88 22.12
CA ALA A 31 -35.70 -101.00 21.61
C ALA A 31 -35.54 -102.30 20.82
N ILE A 32 -35.17 -102.19 19.54
CA ILE A 32 -35.03 -103.32 18.61
C ILE A 32 -33.55 -103.68 18.39
N GLY A 33 -32.63 -102.78 18.76
CA GLY A 33 -31.18 -102.98 18.71
C GLY A 33 -30.39 -101.76 19.17
N GLU A 34 -29.07 -101.89 19.24
CA GLU A 34 -28.13 -100.84 19.66
C GLU A 34 -27.14 -100.56 18.52
N LEU A 35 -27.06 -99.31 18.07
CA LEU A 35 -26.01 -98.86 17.14
C LEU A 35 -24.75 -98.55 17.94
N LYS A 36 -23.61 -99.15 17.58
CA LYS A 36 -22.30 -98.86 18.17
C LYS A 36 -21.38 -98.26 17.11
N LEU A 37 -20.86 -97.06 17.35
CA LEU A 37 -19.93 -96.36 16.49
C LEU A 37 -18.58 -96.21 17.23
N GLY A 38 -17.52 -96.85 16.72
CA GLY A 38 -16.17 -96.71 17.26
C GLY A 38 -15.41 -95.60 16.55
N LEU A 39 -14.89 -94.62 17.29
CA LEU A 39 -14.03 -93.56 16.77
C LEU A 39 -12.60 -93.78 17.26
N SER A 40 -11.63 -93.65 16.35
CA SER A 40 -10.20 -93.71 16.67
C SER A 40 -9.74 -92.35 17.22
N LEU A 41 -9.18 -92.36 18.43
CA LEU A 41 -8.58 -91.19 19.07
C LEU A 41 -7.25 -90.84 18.41
N GLU A 42 -6.52 -91.82 17.88
CA GLU A 42 -5.26 -91.61 17.17
C GLU A 42 -5.46 -90.74 15.92
N GLY A 43 -6.51 -91.01 15.13
CA GLY A 43 -6.87 -90.20 13.97
C GLY A 43 -7.27 -88.78 14.36
N ILE A 44 -8.13 -88.63 15.36
CA ILE A 44 -8.57 -87.32 15.87
C ILE A 44 -7.39 -86.51 16.42
N ASN A 45 -6.47 -87.14 17.15
CA ASN A 45 -5.31 -86.46 17.73
C ASN A 45 -4.31 -86.00 16.65
N ARG A 46 -4.13 -86.81 15.59
CA ARG A 46 -3.33 -86.43 14.42
C ARG A 46 -3.93 -85.21 13.71
N ASP A 47 -5.23 -85.24 13.46
CA ASP A 47 -5.94 -84.12 12.81
C ASP A 47 -5.90 -82.85 13.67
N LEU A 48 -6.04 -82.98 15.00
CA LEU A 48 -5.94 -81.86 15.93
C LEU A 48 -4.54 -81.24 15.95
N THR A 49 -3.50 -82.08 15.94
CA THR A 49 -2.10 -81.63 15.89
C THR A 49 -1.79 -80.93 14.56
N GLN A 50 -2.31 -81.46 13.45
CA GLN A 50 -2.19 -80.83 12.13
C GLN A 50 -2.93 -79.48 12.10
N LEU A 51 -4.15 -79.42 12.63
CA LEU A 51 -4.93 -78.19 12.69
C LEU A 51 -4.23 -77.13 13.55
N GLU A 52 -3.66 -77.52 14.69
CA GLU A 52 -2.88 -76.61 15.54
C GLU A 52 -1.66 -76.05 14.80
N ALA A 53 -0.95 -76.89 14.04
CA ALA A 53 0.18 -76.47 13.23
C ALA A 53 -0.25 -75.52 12.09
N GLU A 54 -1.34 -75.82 11.38
CA GLU A 54 -1.88 -74.96 10.31
C GLU A 54 -2.39 -73.63 10.86
N PHE A 55 -3.08 -73.66 12.00
CA PHE A 55 -3.56 -72.46 12.69
C PHE A 55 -2.38 -71.59 13.17
N GLY A 56 -1.35 -72.20 13.77
CA GLY A 56 -0.13 -71.53 14.19
C GLY A 56 0.61 -70.88 13.02
N ALA A 57 0.75 -71.59 11.89
CA ALA A 57 1.35 -71.06 10.67
C ALA A 57 0.55 -69.88 10.10
N THR A 58 -0.78 -69.95 10.13
CA THR A 58 -1.67 -68.89 9.65
C THR A 58 -1.56 -67.63 10.52
N ILE A 59 -1.49 -67.79 11.85
CA ILE A 59 -1.28 -66.66 12.77
C ILE A 59 0.08 -66.01 12.52
N ALA A 60 1.15 -66.80 12.42
CA ALA A 60 2.49 -66.28 12.15
C ALA A 60 2.53 -65.49 10.84
N GLY A 61 2.00 -66.06 9.76
CA GLY A 61 1.91 -65.38 8.45
C GLY A 61 1.07 -64.10 8.50
N SER A 62 -0.02 -64.08 9.26
CA SER A 62 -0.86 -62.88 9.43
C SER A 62 -0.14 -61.78 10.21
N ILE A 63 0.60 -62.12 11.26
CA ILE A 63 1.41 -61.18 12.04
C ILE A 63 2.53 -60.59 11.18
N ASP A 64 3.21 -61.40 10.40
CA ASP A 64 4.28 -60.94 9.51
C ASP A 64 3.74 -60.02 8.41
N ALA A 65 2.62 -60.38 7.78
CA ALA A 65 1.95 -59.53 6.81
C ALA A 65 1.51 -58.18 7.41
N LEU A 66 0.99 -58.18 8.64
CA LEU A 66 0.64 -56.96 9.36
C LEU A 66 1.86 -56.09 9.68
N ARG A 67 2.97 -56.70 10.13
CA ARG A 67 4.22 -55.98 10.41
C ARG A 67 4.80 -55.34 9.16
N GLU A 68 4.80 -56.06 8.04
CA GLU A 68 5.27 -55.55 6.75
C GLU A 68 4.41 -54.39 6.24
N THR A 69 3.08 -54.57 6.29
CA THR A 69 2.13 -53.54 5.85
C THR A 69 2.27 -52.29 6.73
N LEU A 70 2.28 -52.45 8.07
CA LEU A 70 2.45 -51.31 8.99
C LEU A 70 3.79 -50.62 8.81
N GLY A 71 4.87 -51.37 8.62
CA GLY A 71 6.19 -50.80 8.35
C GLY A 71 6.19 -49.96 7.07
N THR A 72 5.65 -50.51 6.00
CA THR A 72 5.59 -49.86 4.68
C THR A 72 4.69 -48.63 4.69
N GLU A 73 3.49 -48.74 5.26
CA GLU A 73 2.54 -47.62 5.36
C GLU A 73 3.09 -46.50 6.24
N THR A 74 3.76 -46.82 7.35
CA THR A 74 4.38 -45.81 8.23
C THR A 74 5.48 -45.05 7.49
N GLU A 75 6.33 -45.76 6.74
CA GLU A 75 7.39 -45.15 5.94
C GLU A 75 6.80 -44.23 4.85
N GLN A 76 5.76 -44.70 4.15
CA GLN A 76 5.07 -43.89 3.14
C GLN A 76 4.42 -42.65 3.74
N VAL A 77 3.75 -42.75 4.89
CA VAL A 77 3.15 -41.61 5.56
C VAL A 77 4.21 -40.58 5.95
N ASN A 78 5.35 -41.02 6.49
CA ASN A 78 6.45 -40.12 6.83
C ASN A 78 7.01 -39.41 5.59
N GLN A 79 7.23 -40.14 4.50
CA GLN A 79 7.69 -39.56 3.23
C GLN A 79 6.69 -38.53 2.68
N ARG A 80 5.38 -38.84 2.68
CA ARG A 80 4.34 -37.90 2.24
C ARG A 80 4.32 -36.64 3.10
N LEU A 81 4.42 -36.77 4.42
CA LEU A 81 4.47 -35.63 5.35
C LEU A 81 5.70 -34.75 5.09
N GLN A 82 6.87 -35.35 4.91
CA GLN A 82 8.10 -34.59 4.61
C GLN A 82 7.99 -33.87 3.26
N GLN A 83 7.46 -34.54 2.23
CA GLN A 83 7.24 -33.93 0.91
C GLN A 83 6.24 -32.77 0.98
N GLN A 84 5.14 -32.93 1.71
CA GLN A 84 4.15 -31.86 1.89
C GLN A 84 4.74 -30.66 2.64
N LEU A 85 5.51 -30.89 3.70
CA LEU A 85 6.17 -29.81 4.45
C LEU A 85 7.18 -29.05 3.57
N ALA A 86 7.98 -29.76 2.77
CA ALA A 86 8.94 -29.14 1.87
C ALA A 86 8.27 -28.34 0.74
N ALA A 87 7.19 -28.88 0.17
CA ALA A 87 6.38 -28.19 -0.82
C ALA A 87 5.74 -26.93 -0.23
N MET A 88 5.16 -27.03 0.97
CA MET A 88 4.51 -25.92 1.65
C MET A 88 5.50 -24.81 2.04
N ASP A 89 6.73 -25.14 2.50
CA ASP A 89 7.77 -24.14 2.76
C ASP A 89 8.18 -23.41 1.46
N THR A 90 8.35 -24.16 0.37
CA THR A 90 8.72 -23.57 -0.94
C THR A 90 7.62 -22.66 -1.47
N GLU A 91 6.37 -23.10 -1.41
CA GLU A 91 5.19 -22.32 -1.84
C GLU A 91 5.02 -21.06 -0.99
N THR A 92 5.17 -21.17 0.33
CA THR A 92 5.08 -20.04 1.26
C THR A 92 6.18 -19.01 0.98
N ARG A 93 7.43 -19.45 0.81
CA ARG A 93 8.55 -18.56 0.48
C ARG A 93 8.35 -17.87 -0.86
N THR A 94 7.86 -18.60 -1.87
CA THR A 94 7.57 -18.04 -3.20
C THR A 94 6.47 -16.99 -3.12
N SER A 95 5.39 -17.29 -2.39
CA SER A 95 4.28 -16.36 -2.20
C SER A 95 4.71 -15.11 -1.41
N MET A 96 5.54 -15.27 -0.37
CA MET A 96 6.13 -14.15 0.38
C MET A 96 7.01 -13.27 -0.52
N ASN A 97 7.89 -13.87 -1.33
CA ASN A 97 8.76 -13.13 -2.24
C ASN A 97 7.94 -12.37 -3.30
N ASN A 98 6.93 -13.01 -3.89
CA ASN A 98 6.03 -12.35 -4.85
C ASN A 98 5.27 -11.20 -4.21
N THR A 99 4.79 -11.37 -2.96
CA THR A 99 4.08 -10.32 -2.23
C THR A 99 5.00 -9.14 -1.88
N VAL A 100 6.22 -9.42 -1.40
CA VAL A 100 7.23 -8.38 -1.12
C VAL A 100 7.61 -7.64 -2.39
N GLN A 101 7.78 -8.34 -3.51
CA GLN A 101 8.09 -7.74 -4.79
C GLN A 101 6.95 -6.84 -5.28
N ALA A 102 5.70 -7.31 -5.25
CA ALA A 102 4.54 -6.50 -5.63
C ALA A 102 4.40 -5.24 -4.76
N LEU A 103 4.64 -5.34 -3.45
CA LEU A 103 4.64 -4.19 -2.55
C LEU A 103 5.73 -3.18 -2.88
N ASN A 104 6.95 -3.64 -3.20
CA ASN A 104 8.05 -2.77 -3.58
C ASN A 104 7.78 -2.05 -4.92
N ASP A 105 7.29 -2.78 -5.92
CA ASP A 105 6.94 -2.22 -7.23
C ASP A 105 5.84 -1.14 -7.10
N GLU A 106 4.83 -1.40 -6.26
CA GLU A 106 3.75 -0.45 -6.01
C GLU A 106 4.22 0.76 -5.20
N ALA A 107 5.11 0.56 -4.21
CA ALA A 107 5.72 1.65 -3.46
C ALA A 107 6.62 2.54 -4.33
N GLU A 108 7.40 1.96 -5.24
CA GLU A 108 8.26 2.70 -6.18
C GLU A 108 7.42 3.51 -7.17
N SER A 109 6.36 2.91 -7.72
CA SER A 109 5.38 3.58 -8.57
C SER A 109 4.71 4.77 -7.86
N LEU A 110 4.30 4.60 -6.60
CA LEU A 110 3.71 5.67 -5.81
C LEU A 110 4.72 6.78 -5.51
N SER A 111 5.94 6.44 -5.10
CA SER A 111 7.02 7.39 -4.84
C SER A 111 7.35 8.23 -6.08
N THR A 112 7.42 7.59 -7.25
CA THR A 112 7.67 8.26 -8.54
C THR A 112 6.53 9.21 -8.91
N LYS A 113 5.27 8.80 -8.73
CA LYS A 113 4.12 9.67 -8.99
C LYS A 113 4.07 10.87 -8.04
N LEU A 114 4.33 10.66 -6.76
CA LEU A 114 4.33 11.73 -5.76
C LEU A 114 5.48 12.73 -5.99
N SER A 115 6.68 12.25 -6.32
CA SER A 115 7.80 13.12 -6.66
C SER A 115 7.54 13.94 -7.93
N LEU A 116 6.95 13.34 -8.97
CA LEU A 116 6.54 14.06 -10.18
C LEU A 116 5.49 15.13 -9.86
N LEU A 117 4.45 14.79 -9.09
CA LEU A 117 3.43 15.76 -8.65
C LEU A 117 4.04 16.90 -7.81
N ALA A 118 5.01 16.60 -6.94
CA ALA A 118 5.70 17.61 -6.16
C ALA A 118 6.48 18.57 -7.06
N VAL A 119 7.23 18.06 -8.04
CA VAL A 119 7.96 18.89 -9.01
C VAL A 119 7.01 19.75 -9.84
N VAL A 120 5.95 19.15 -10.40
CA VAL A 120 4.95 19.87 -11.20
C VAL A 120 4.25 20.96 -10.39
N SER A 121 3.90 20.69 -9.13
CA SER A 121 3.24 21.68 -8.26
C SER A 121 4.16 22.86 -7.93
N VAL A 122 5.44 22.61 -7.66
CA VAL A 122 6.44 23.67 -7.43
C VAL A 122 6.64 24.51 -8.70
N VAL A 123 6.83 23.88 -9.86
CA VAL A 123 6.98 24.60 -11.13
C VAL A 123 5.74 25.45 -11.42
N THR A 124 4.55 24.89 -11.23
CA THR A 124 3.29 25.62 -11.41
C THR A 124 3.19 26.83 -10.47
N LEU A 125 3.56 26.66 -9.19
CA LEU A 125 3.56 27.75 -8.22
C LEU A 125 4.53 28.85 -8.62
N VAL A 126 5.75 28.51 -9.03
CA VAL A 126 6.76 29.48 -9.49
C VAL A 126 6.26 30.25 -10.70
N VAL A 127 5.66 29.57 -11.68
CA VAL A 127 5.09 30.22 -12.87
C VAL A 127 3.94 31.15 -12.49
N LEU A 128 3.02 30.73 -11.62
CA LEU A 128 1.92 31.58 -11.15
C LEU A 128 2.44 32.83 -10.43
N VAL A 129 3.41 32.67 -9.52
CA VAL A 129 4.03 33.81 -8.83
C VAL A 129 4.71 34.75 -9.84
N ALA A 130 5.46 34.22 -10.79
CA ALA A 130 6.11 35.01 -11.83
C ALA A 130 5.11 35.79 -12.70
N LEU A 131 3.97 35.18 -13.05
CA LEU A 131 2.90 35.83 -13.81
C LEU A 131 2.23 36.96 -13.00
N VAL A 132 1.90 36.71 -11.74
CA VAL A 132 1.28 37.71 -10.86
C VAL A 132 2.22 38.89 -10.61
N LEU A 133 3.48 38.61 -10.29
CA LEU A 133 4.48 39.64 -10.06
C LEU A 133 4.80 40.40 -11.36
N GLY A 134 5.13 39.68 -12.44
CA GLY A 134 5.55 40.27 -13.71
C GLY A 134 4.45 41.00 -14.46
N GLY A 135 3.22 40.51 -14.43
CA GLY A 135 2.07 41.13 -15.11
C GLY A 135 1.32 42.14 -14.23
N GLY A 136 1.27 41.92 -12.92
CA GLY A 136 0.47 42.70 -11.99
C GLY A 136 1.25 43.77 -11.25
N VAL A 137 2.25 43.36 -10.48
CA VAL A 137 2.91 44.21 -9.46
C VAL A 137 4.05 45.02 -10.04
N LEU A 138 5.04 44.37 -10.66
CA LEU A 138 6.27 45.01 -11.15
C LEU A 138 6.01 46.19 -12.11
N PRO A 139 5.09 46.08 -13.10
CA PRO A 139 4.81 47.20 -13.99
C PRO A 139 4.24 48.44 -13.27
N ARG A 140 3.45 48.24 -12.20
CA ARG A 140 2.90 49.34 -11.41
C ARG A 140 3.97 50.02 -10.57
N VAL A 141 4.82 49.22 -9.91
CA VAL A 141 5.99 49.70 -9.18
C VAL A 141 6.91 50.50 -10.10
N TYR A 142 7.16 50.00 -11.31
CA TYR A 142 8.02 50.68 -12.28
C TYR A 142 7.44 52.02 -12.73
N ARG A 143 6.12 52.11 -12.97
CA ARG A 143 5.45 53.39 -13.28
C ARG A 143 5.55 54.40 -12.16
N LEU A 144 5.37 53.97 -10.90
CA LEU A 144 5.56 54.83 -9.73
C LEU A 144 7.00 55.32 -9.63
N SER A 145 7.97 54.41 -9.79
CA SER A 145 9.39 54.73 -9.75
C SER A 145 9.78 55.74 -10.83
N GLN A 146 9.34 55.53 -12.08
CA GLN A 146 9.59 56.48 -13.17
C GLN A 146 8.99 57.86 -12.90
N ALA A 147 7.78 57.93 -12.35
CA ALA A 147 7.17 59.22 -12.02
C ALA A 147 7.95 59.98 -10.95
N ILE A 148 8.44 59.27 -9.92
CA ILE A 148 9.25 59.87 -8.85
C ILE A 148 10.60 60.33 -9.39
N TRP A 149 11.30 59.49 -10.15
CA TRP A 149 12.60 59.85 -10.75
C TRP A 149 12.49 61.04 -11.69
N GLY A 150 11.46 61.07 -12.56
CA GLY A 150 11.25 62.21 -13.43
C GLY A 150 11.09 63.53 -12.67
N ILE A 151 10.42 63.51 -11.51
CA ILE A 151 10.27 64.71 -10.67
C ILE A 151 11.61 65.10 -10.05
N ALA A 152 12.36 64.12 -9.53
CA ALA A 152 13.65 64.35 -8.90
C ALA A 152 14.69 64.94 -9.86
N ASP A 153 14.71 64.49 -11.12
CA ASP A 153 15.64 64.97 -12.14
C ASP A 153 15.21 66.32 -12.76
N GLY A 154 14.02 66.83 -12.40
CA GLY A 154 13.49 68.11 -12.92
C GLY A 154 12.95 68.02 -14.36
N GLU A 155 12.96 66.84 -14.97
CA GLU A 155 12.48 66.57 -16.34
C GLU A 155 10.99 66.18 -16.37
N ALA A 156 10.34 66.06 -15.21
CA ALA A 156 8.94 65.67 -15.15
C ALA A 156 8.01 66.71 -15.78
N ASP A 157 7.25 66.25 -16.75
CA ASP A 157 6.01 66.90 -17.16
C ASP A 157 4.98 66.80 -16.02
N LEU A 158 4.91 67.86 -15.21
CA LEU A 158 3.99 67.96 -14.09
C LEU A 158 2.51 67.93 -14.52
N THR A 159 2.18 68.02 -15.80
CA THR A 159 0.80 67.86 -16.29
C THR A 159 0.35 66.40 -16.34
N ARG A 160 1.28 65.44 -16.36
CA ARG A 160 0.95 64.02 -16.30
C ARG A 160 0.67 63.55 -14.88
N ARG A 161 -0.24 62.58 -14.77
CA ARG A 161 -0.64 61.94 -13.51
C ARG A 161 -0.36 60.45 -13.58
N VAL A 162 0.01 59.85 -12.46
CA VAL A 162 0.17 58.41 -12.31
C VAL A 162 -1.21 57.78 -12.21
N SER A 163 -1.61 57.04 -13.24
CA SER A 163 -2.87 56.29 -13.25
C SER A 163 -2.59 54.80 -13.00
N LEU A 164 -3.01 54.32 -11.83
CA LEU A 164 -3.00 52.91 -11.45
C LEU A 164 -4.45 52.47 -11.24
N LYS A 165 -4.75 51.23 -11.65
CA LYS A 165 -6.06 50.61 -11.46
C LYS A 165 -5.96 49.63 -10.30
N GLY A 166 -6.82 49.76 -9.30
CA GLY A 166 -6.82 48.89 -8.14
C GLY A 166 -7.42 49.60 -6.93
N ASN A 167 -7.49 48.88 -5.81
CA ASN A 167 -7.84 49.41 -4.49
C ASN A 167 -6.81 48.89 -3.48
N ASP A 168 -5.53 48.89 -3.87
CA ASP A 168 -4.38 48.39 -3.11
C ASP A 168 -3.43 49.53 -2.71
N GLU A 169 -2.41 49.20 -1.91
CA GLU A 169 -1.42 50.15 -1.39
C GLU A 169 -0.66 50.85 -2.52
N LEU A 170 -0.43 50.16 -3.65
CA LEU A 170 0.21 50.74 -4.83
C LEU A 170 -0.65 51.85 -5.45
N THR A 171 -1.96 51.64 -5.50
CA THR A 171 -2.90 52.66 -6.01
C THR A 171 -2.95 53.88 -5.09
N GLU A 172 -2.95 53.66 -3.77
CA GLU A 172 -2.86 54.74 -2.77
C GLU A 172 -1.55 55.53 -2.90
N MET A 173 -0.42 54.86 -3.11
CA MET A 173 0.85 55.52 -3.41
C MET A 173 0.76 56.37 -4.70
N GLY A 174 0.06 55.88 -5.72
CA GLY A 174 -0.22 56.65 -6.94
C GLY A 174 -1.01 57.94 -6.68
N HIS A 175 -2.01 57.89 -5.80
CA HIS A 175 -2.73 59.08 -5.35
C HIS A 175 -1.82 60.05 -4.58
N GLY A 176 -0.96 59.54 -3.70
CA GLY A 176 0.05 60.33 -2.99
C GLY A 176 0.99 61.08 -3.94
N VAL A 177 1.54 60.39 -4.95
CA VAL A 177 2.40 61.01 -5.98
C VAL A 177 1.65 62.10 -6.74
N ASN A 178 0.40 61.86 -7.14
CA ASN A 178 -0.41 62.87 -7.83
C ASN A 178 -0.67 64.11 -6.99
N ARG A 179 -0.89 63.95 -5.68
CA ARG A 179 -1.06 65.07 -4.75
C ARG A 179 0.23 65.88 -4.60
N PHE A 180 1.37 65.20 -4.56
CA PHE A 180 2.68 65.84 -4.51
C PHE A 180 2.94 66.67 -5.78
N ILE A 181 2.68 66.11 -6.97
CA ILE A 181 2.82 66.84 -8.24
C ILE A 181 1.92 68.09 -8.25
N ALA A 182 0.67 68.00 -7.77
CA ALA A 182 -0.23 69.15 -7.71
C ALA A 182 0.34 70.29 -6.84
N ARG A 183 0.95 69.95 -5.69
CA ARG A 183 1.61 70.95 -4.82
C ARG A 183 2.82 71.60 -5.47
N ILE A 184 3.61 70.85 -6.25
CA ILE A 184 4.72 71.43 -7.01
C ILE A 184 4.19 72.43 -8.06
N GLN A 185 3.12 72.08 -8.77
CA GLN A 185 2.54 72.98 -9.77
C GLN A 185 2.03 74.29 -9.15
N GLU A 186 1.37 74.23 -7.99
CA GLU A 186 0.97 75.41 -7.23
C GLU A 186 2.18 76.28 -6.88
N LEU A 187 3.23 75.68 -6.30
CA LEU A 187 4.46 76.39 -5.94
C LEU A 187 5.14 77.05 -7.15
N VAL A 188 5.23 76.35 -8.28
CA VAL A 188 5.82 76.91 -9.52
C VAL A 188 4.98 78.08 -10.05
N SER A 189 3.65 77.98 -9.97
CA SER A 189 2.74 79.06 -10.35
C SER A 189 2.93 80.29 -9.46
N ASP A 190 3.04 80.09 -8.15
CA ASP A 190 3.24 81.17 -7.18
C ASP A 190 4.59 81.87 -7.36
N VAL A 191 5.65 81.10 -7.64
CA VAL A 191 6.99 81.64 -7.97
C VAL A 191 6.93 82.45 -9.26
N LYS A 192 6.24 81.97 -10.29
CA LYS A 192 6.07 82.70 -11.56
C LYS A 192 5.34 84.03 -11.33
N ALA A 193 4.22 84.01 -10.61
CA ALA A 193 3.46 85.23 -10.29
C ALA A 193 4.30 86.24 -9.49
N SER A 194 5.10 85.75 -8.54
CA SER A 194 6.02 86.57 -7.75
C SER A 194 7.13 87.19 -8.62
N ALA A 195 7.68 86.44 -9.57
CA ALA A 195 8.69 86.92 -10.52
C ALA A 195 8.12 87.98 -11.48
N GLU A 196 6.89 87.79 -11.99
CA GLU A 196 6.19 88.77 -12.83
C GLU A 196 5.92 90.07 -12.06
N SER A 197 5.47 89.98 -10.81
CA SER A 197 5.28 91.14 -9.93
C SER A 197 6.60 91.89 -9.69
N ALA A 198 7.68 91.17 -9.38
CA ALA A 198 9.00 91.76 -9.19
C ALA A 198 9.53 92.44 -10.46
N ALA A 199 9.34 91.82 -11.63
CA ALA A 199 9.69 92.43 -12.92
C ALA A 199 8.88 93.71 -13.19
N GLY A 200 7.59 93.71 -12.89
CA GLY A 200 6.72 94.89 -12.98
C GLY A 200 7.19 96.03 -12.07
N GLN A 201 7.54 95.74 -10.82
CA GLN A 201 8.09 96.71 -9.87
C GLN A 201 9.44 97.28 -10.35
N ALA A 202 10.33 96.42 -10.84
CA ALA A 202 11.62 96.86 -11.39
C ALA A 202 11.44 97.79 -12.60
N GLN A 203 10.45 97.52 -13.45
CA GLN A 203 10.11 98.39 -14.59
C GLN A 203 9.57 99.75 -14.13
N ALA A 204 8.65 99.76 -13.16
CA ALA A 204 8.15 100.99 -12.55
C ALA A 204 9.28 101.83 -11.94
N GLN A 205 10.23 101.17 -11.26
CA GLN A 205 11.40 101.84 -10.68
C GLN A 205 12.32 102.44 -11.75
N ARG A 206 12.56 101.74 -12.87
CA ARG A 206 13.32 102.29 -14.01
C ARG A 206 12.65 103.55 -14.58
N ASP A 207 11.34 103.55 -14.71
CA ASP A 207 10.60 104.70 -15.21
C ASP A 207 10.68 105.89 -14.23
N ILE A 208 10.63 105.64 -12.92
CA ILE A 208 10.86 106.66 -11.89
C ILE A 208 12.28 107.23 -11.99
N SER A 209 13.30 106.38 -12.08
CA SER A 209 14.70 106.83 -12.23
C SER A 209 14.91 107.66 -13.50
N ARG A 210 14.32 107.26 -14.64
CA ARG A 210 14.37 108.06 -15.89
C ARG A 210 13.72 109.42 -15.72
N ARG A 211 12.57 109.50 -15.06
CA ARG A 211 11.89 110.77 -14.76
C ARG A 211 12.72 111.65 -13.84
N ALA A 212 13.36 111.06 -12.83
CA ALA A 212 14.25 111.79 -11.91
C ALA A 212 15.46 112.38 -12.65
N VAL A 213 16.15 111.61 -13.49
CA VAL A 213 17.28 112.11 -14.30
C VAL A 213 16.84 113.21 -15.26
N ALA A 214 15.69 113.04 -15.93
CA ALA A 214 15.15 114.08 -16.81
C ALA A 214 14.78 115.36 -16.06
N ALA A 215 14.32 115.27 -14.81
CA ALA A 215 14.04 116.43 -13.96
C ALA A 215 15.33 117.15 -13.53
N VAL A 216 16.36 116.42 -13.13
CA VAL A 216 17.68 116.97 -12.77
C VAL A 216 18.31 117.69 -13.96
N ASN A 217 18.29 117.08 -15.15
CA ASN A 217 18.82 117.71 -16.37
C ASN A 217 18.08 119.01 -16.76
N ARG A 218 16.82 119.20 -16.34
CA ARG A 218 16.11 120.47 -16.53
C ARG A 218 16.49 121.54 -15.50
N GLN A 219 17.05 121.15 -14.36
CA GLN A 219 17.49 122.09 -13.32
C GLN A 219 18.92 122.62 -13.58
N GLU A 220 19.70 121.95 -14.44
CA GLU A 220 21.07 122.33 -14.80
C GLU A 220 21.16 123.22 -16.08
N GLN A 221 20.03 123.61 -16.67
CA GLN A 221 19.94 124.62 -17.76
C GLN A 221 19.34 125.93 -17.23
#